data_AF-A0A5N9FND5-F1
#
_entry.id   AF-A0A5N9FND5-F1
#
_cell.length_a   1.000
_cell.length_b   1.000
_cell.length_c   1.000
_cell.angle_alpha   90.00
_cell.angle_beta   90.00
_cell.angle_gamma   90.00
#
_symmetry.space_group_name_H-M   'P 1'
#
loop_
_entity.id
_entity.type
_entity.pdbx_description
1 polymer ?
#
loop_
_entity_poly.entity_id
_entity_poly.type
_entity_poly.pdbx_seq_one_letter_code
_entity_poly.pdbx_strand_id
1 'polypeptide(L)' 'MARPALDPSELRYEKAHEFIEVCQQLWNSWDEDEVVMDRENGVFADASKVHRIEHQGRFYSSRRPLNLG' A
#
# COMPACT_ATOMS: atom_id res chain seq x y z
N MET A 1 13.47 -21.84 -16.47
CA MET A 1 14.54 -21.06 -17.10
C MET A 1 14.87 -19.89 -16.19
N ALA A 2 16.14 -19.69 -15.83
CA ALA A 2 16.55 -18.56 -14.98
C ALA A 2 16.53 -17.27 -15.79
N ARG A 3 15.88 -16.23 -15.27
CA ARG A 3 15.86 -14.90 -15.90
C ARG A 3 17.29 -14.30 -15.84
N PRO A 4 17.83 -13.76 -16.95
CA PRO A 4 19.17 -13.19 -16.96
C PRO A 4 19.29 -12.05 -15.94
N ALA A 5 20.52 -11.84 -15.44
CA ALA A 5 20.81 -10.71 -14.57
C ALA A 5 20.56 -9.41 -15.34
N LEU A 6 19.66 -8.58 -14.81
CA LEU A 6 19.30 -7.29 -15.39
C LEU A 6 20.45 -6.30 -15.26
N ASP A 7 20.54 -5.36 -16.20
CA ASP A 7 21.44 -4.22 -16.07
C ASP A 7 21.09 -3.43 -14.78
N PRO A 8 22.07 -2.85 -14.06
CA PRO A 8 21.80 -2.03 -12.87
C PRO A 8 20.74 -0.93 -13.08
N SER A 9 20.61 -0.40 -14.29
CA SER A 9 19.60 0.59 -14.66
C SER A 9 18.19 -0.02 -14.75
N GLU A 10 18.04 -1.19 -15.38
CA GLU A 10 16.76 -1.90 -15.47
C GLU A 10 16.28 -2.32 -14.08
N LEU A 11 17.18 -2.85 -13.24
CA LEU A 11 16.85 -3.24 -11.88
C LEU A 11 16.38 -2.05 -11.02
N ARG A 12 16.93 -0.85 -11.26
CA ARG A 12 16.48 0.38 -10.57
C ARG A 12 15.03 0.71 -10.94
N TYR A 13 14.67 0.60 -12.22
CA TYR A 13 13.32 0.92 -12.67
C TYR A 13 12.30 -0.15 -12.27
N GLU A 14 12.67 -1.43 -12.27
CA GLU A 14 11.77 -2.47 -11.75
C GLU A 14 11.47 -2.28 -10.26
N LYS A 15 12.48 -1.93 -9.45
CA LYS A 15 12.27 -1.57 -8.04
C LYS A 15 11.39 -0.34 -7.88
N ALA A 16 11.62 0.70 -8.68
CA ALA A 16 10.82 1.92 -8.62
C ALA A 16 9.36 1.66 -9.00
N HIS A 17 9.11 0.80 -9.98
CA HIS A 17 7.77 0.41 -10.38
C HIS A 17 7.05 -0.31 -9.25
N GLU A 18 7.66 -1.35 -8.69
CA GLU A 18 7.06 -2.10 -7.57
C GLU A 18 6.84 -1.20 -6.34
N PHE A 19 7.76 -0.27 -6.08
CA PHE A 19 7.59 0.71 -5.00
C PHE A 19 6.36 1.60 -5.20
N ILE A 20 6.13 2.11 -6.41
CA ILE A 20 4.95 2.92 -6.74
C ILE A 20 3.67 2.10 -6.59
N GLU A 21 3.67 0.82 -7.01
CA GLU A 21 2.52 -0.08 -6.81
C GLU A 21 2.19 -0.26 -5.32
N VAL A 22 3.21 -0.47 -4.46
CA VAL A 22 3.01 -0.58 -3.02
C VAL A 22 2.43 0.72 -2.45
N CYS A 23 2.94 1.88 -2.86
CA CYS A 23 2.42 3.18 -2.42
C CYS A 23 0.96 3.38 -2.82
N GLN A 24 0.59 3.03 -4.07
CA GLN A 24 -0.78 3.13 -4.53
C GLN A 24 -1.71 2.20 -3.74
N GLN A 25 -1.30 0.96 -3.49
CA GLN A 25 -2.08 0.03 -2.67
C GLN A 25 -2.26 0.57 -1.25
N LEU A 26 -1.21 1.14 -0.65
CA LEU A 26 -1.28 1.74 0.69
C LEU A 26 -2.20 2.96 0.72
N TRP A 27 -2.13 3.85 -0.27
CA TRP A 27 -3.02 5.01 -0.32
C TRP A 27 -4.48 4.62 -0.54
N ASN A 28 -4.74 3.59 -1.33
CA ASN A 28 -6.09 3.06 -1.56
C ASN A 28 -6.53 2.05 -0.48
N SER A 29 -5.79 1.92 0.63
CA SER A 29 -6.19 1.06 1.74
C SER A 29 -7.27 1.69 2.64
N TRP A 30 -7.58 2.96 2.39
CA TRP A 30 -8.65 3.74 3.01
C TRP A 30 -9.53 4.28 1.89
N ASP A 31 -10.85 4.15 2.02
CA ASP A 31 -11.78 4.75 1.05
C ASP A 31 -11.73 6.29 1.15
N GLU A 32 -11.97 6.98 0.03
CA GLU A 32 -11.73 8.43 -0.13
C GLU A 32 -12.58 9.35 0.80
N ASP A 33 -13.61 8.83 1.47
CA ASP A 33 -14.66 9.63 2.15
C ASP A 33 -14.84 9.37 3.66
N GLU A 34 -13.81 8.92 4.39
CA GLU A 34 -14.03 8.16 5.62
C GLU A 34 -13.49 8.63 6.94
N VAL A 35 -12.91 9.83 6.97
CA VAL A 35 -12.65 10.46 8.25
C VAL A 35 -13.97 11.02 8.77
N VAL A 36 -14.76 10.17 9.43
CA VAL A 36 -16.11 10.51 9.94
C VAL A 36 -16.03 11.65 10.97
N MET A 37 -14.91 11.74 11.71
CA MET A 37 -14.65 12.80 12.70
C MET A 37 -15.82 13.03 13.67
N ASP A 38 -16.58 11.99 13.99
CA ASP A 38 -17.77 12.10 14.83
C ASP A 38 -17.36 12.16 16.30
N ARG A 39 -17.32 13.39 16.82
CA ARG A 39 -16.98 13.69 18.21
C ARG A 39 -18.10 13.37 19.18
N GLU A 40 -19.37 13.29 18.74
CA GLU A 40 -20.50 12.97 19.62
C GLU A 40 -20.57 11.47 19.91
N ASN A 41 -20.33 10.63 18.89
CA ASN A 41 -20.34 9.16 19.04
C ASN A 41 -18.95 8.56 19.28
N GLY A 42 -17.88 9.36 19.24
CA GLY A 42 -16.50 8.91 19.50
C GLY A 42 -15.91 8.04 18.39
N VAL A 43 -16.40 8.19 17.15
CA VAL A 43 -15.97 7.39 16.00
C VAL A 43 -15.02 8.22 15.13
N PHE A 44 -13.73 7.85 15.15
CA PHE A 44 -12.70 8.52 14.36
C PHE A 44 -12.65 8.01 12.90
N ALA A 45 -12.80 6.70 12.71
CA ALA A 45 -12.85 6.03 11.41
C ALA A 45 -13.71 4.77 11.53
N ASP A 46 -14.43 4.43 10.45
CA ASP A 46 -15.20 3.19 10.36
C ASP A 46 -14.25 2.03 10.02
N ALA A 47 -14.06 1.11 10.98
CA ALA A 47 -13.17 -0.03 10.80
C ALA A 47 -13.60 -1.01 9.69
N SER A 48 -14.87 -0.98 9.27
CA SER A 48 -15.37 -1.82 8.17
C SER A 48 -14.86 -1.40 6.79
N LYS A 49 -14.19 -0.25 6.74
CA LYS A 49 -13.84 0.44 5.50
C LYS A 49 -12.34 0.71 5.36
N VAL A 50 -11.56 0.21 6.33
CA VAL A 50 -10.11 0.06 6.23
C VAL A 50 -9.80 -1.29 5.60
N HIS A 51 -9.19 -1.29 4.43
CA HIS A 51 -8.89 -2.48 3.66
C HIS A 51 -7.43 -2.91 3.82
N ARG A 52 -7.22 -4.17 4.17
CA ARG A 52 -5.87 -4.72 4.27
C ARG A 52 -5.25 -4.88 2.88
N ILE A 53 -4.04 -4.38 2.69
CA ILE A 53 -3.24 -4.73 1.50
C ILE A 53 -2.47 -6.03 1.73
N GLU A 54 -2.31 -6.84 0.68
CA GLU A 54 -1.51 -8.06 0.68
C GLU A 54 -0.52 -8.06 -0.50
N HIS A 55 0.39 -7.08 -0.51
CA HIS A 55 1.43 -7.00 -1.52
C HIS A 55 2.54 -8.03 -1.26
N GLN A 56 2.83 -8.88 -2.24
CA GLN A 56 3.99 -9.77 -2.27
C GLN A 56 4.66 -9.68 -3.64
N GLY A 57 5.62 -8.75 -3.76
CA GLY A 57 6.39 -8.52 -4.96
C GLY A 57 7.78 -9.14 -4.89
N ARG A 58 8.60 -8.81 -5.89
CA ARG A 58 9.98 -9.30 -6.02
C ARG A 58 10.92 -8.59 -5.04
N PHE A 59 10.62 -7.34 -4.69
CA PHE A 59 11.48 -6.47 -3.90
C PHE A 59 10.86 -6.06 -2.56
N TYR A 60 9.54 -6.03 -2.45
CA TYR A 60 8.79 -5.53 -1.31
C TYR A 60 7.65 -6.49 -0.94
N SER A 61 7.30 -6.50 0.35
CA SER A 61 6.13 -7.22 0.84
C SER A 61 5.44 -6.40 1.93
N SER A 62 4.12 -6.22 1.83
CA SER A 62 3.33 -5.50 2.83
C SER A 62 2.00 -6.20 3.09
N ARG A 63 1.63 -6.29 4.37
CA ARG A 63 0.43 -7.00 4.84
C ARG A 63 -0.43 -6.17 5.80
N ARG A 64 -0.26 -4.86 5.81
CA ARG A 64 -1.02 -3.97 6.70
C ARG A 64 -1.56 -2.78 5.92
N PRO A 65 -2.79 -2.34 6.23
CA PRO A 65 -3.27 -1.04 5.76
C PRO A 65 -2.33 0.06 6.24
N LEU A 66 -2.33 1.19 5.53
CA LEU A 66 -1.53 2.36 5.90
C LEU A 66 -1.94 2.82 7.30
N ASN A 67 -0.97 2.96 8.21
CA ASN A 67 -1.22 3.52 9.53
C ASN A 67 -0.80 5.00 9.52
N LEU A 68 -1.77 5.90 9.33
CA LEU A 68 -1.62 7.34 9.56
C LEU A 68 -2.13 7.62 10.97
N GLY A 69 -1.24 7.46 11.95
CA GLY A 69 -1.46 7.87 13.34
C GLY A 69 -1.02 9.31 13.59
#